data_AF-A0A838K0Q2-F1
#
_entry.id   AF-A0A838K0Q2-F1
#
_cell.length_a   1.000
_cell.length_b   1.000
_cell.length_c   1.000
_cell.angle_alpha   90.00
_cell.angle_beta   90.00
_cell.angle_gamma   90.00
#
_symmetry.space_group_name_H-M   'P 1'
#
loop_
_entity.id
_entity.type
_entity.pdbx_description
1 polymer ?
#
loop_
_entity_poly.entity_id
_entity_poly.type
_entity_poly.pdbx_seq_one_letter_code
_entity_poly.pdbx_strand_id
1 'polypeptide(L)'
;MTLLGRLRRRWWLALLGLLVGIALFATRLASFYTDVLWFDSIGFSGVFWKLLATRLVLGLVAGLLVTALVAGNMLLARRLAPAYRIPSPQEAVVERYRQALLPYVRPVLLGVAVLFGLIAGLSMSGRWSTYLLWANAQE
;
A
#
# COMPACT_ATOMS: atom_id res chain seq x y z
N MET A 1 28.78 -15.23 26.26
CA MET A 1 27.52 -16.03 26.29
C MET A 1 26.27 -15.17 26.00
N THR A 2 26.21 -14.40 24.89
CA THR A 2 25.08 -13.46 24.62
C THR A 2 24.44 -13.61 23.23
N LEU A 3 25.04 -14.34 22.30
CA LEU A 3 24.50 -14.52 20.95
C LEU A 3 23.32 -15.51 20.91
N LEU A 4 23.41 -16.61 21.66
CA LEU A 4 22.34 -17.62 21.75
C LEU A 4 21.04 -17.07 22.36
N GLY A 5 21.15 -16.18 23.36
CA GLY A 5 19.99 -15.51 23.97
C GLY A 5 19.29 -14.52 23.02
N ARG A 6 20.06 -13.79 22.21
CA ARG A 6 19.51 -12.86 21.19
C ARG A 6 18.80 -13.59 20.07
N LEU A 7 19.36 -14.71 19.59
CA LEU A 7 18.73 -15.55 18.58
C LEU A 7 17.43 -16.15 19.12
N ARG A 8 17.45 -16.77 20.32
CA ARG A 8 16.24 -17.33 20.95
C ARG A 8 15.15 -16.27 21.18
N ARG A 9 15.50 -15.05 21.58
CA ARG A 9 14.55 -13.93 21.72
C ARG A 9 13.94 -13.52 20.38
N ARG A 10 14.73 -13.45 19.30
CA ARG A 10 14.20 -13.15 17.94
C ARG A 10 13.20 -14.20 17.47
N TRP A 11 13.47 -15.49 17.72
CA TRP A 11 12.55 -16.58 17.39
C TRP A 11 11.23 -16.50 18.17
N TRP A 12 11.29 -16.20 19.48
CA TRP A 12 10.07 -15.98 20.26
C TRP A 12 9.25 -14.76 19.80
N LEU A 13 9.91 -13.66 19.44
CA LEU A 13 9.21 -12.49 18.88
C LEU A 13 8.60 -12.80 17.51
N ALA A 14 9.29 -13.57 16.67
CA ALA A 14 8.76 -14.00 15.37
C ALA A 14 7.55 -14.94 15.54
N LEU A 15 7.63 -15.90 16.46
CA LEU A 15 6.52 -16.80 16.78
C LEU A 15 5.33 -16.03 17.34
N LEU A 16 5.57 -15.11 18.29
CA LEU A 16 4.53 -14.24 18.84
C LEU A 16 3.86 -13.42 17.72
N GLY A 17 4.66 -12.80 16.84
CA GLY A 17 4.15 -12.03 15.70
C GLY A 17 3.32 -12.88 14.74
N LEU A 18 3.75 -14.11 14.46
CA LEU A 18 2.99 -15.06 13.65
C LEU A 18 1.65 -15.40 14.29
N LEU A 19 1.64 -15.74 15.59
CA LEU A 19 0.42 -16.09 16.31
C LEU A 19 -0.57 -14.92 16.37
N VAL A 20 -0.07 -13.70 16.64
CA VAL A 20 -0.89 -12.48 16.60
C VAL A 20 -1.44 -12.26 15.19
N GLY A 21 -0.61 -12.43 14.15
CA GLY A 21 -1.04 -12.31 12.76
C GLY A 21 -2.16 -13.30 12.41
N ILE A 22 -2.03 -14.57 12.82
CA ILE A 22 -3.05 -15.60 12.62
C ILE A 22 -4.33 -15.24 13.37
N ALA A 23 -4.24 -14.81 14.63
CA ALA A 23 -5.43 -14.44 15.42
C ALA A 23 -6.19 -13.25 14.80
N LEU A 24 -5.47 -12.21 14.36
CA LEU A 24 -6.07 -11.07 13.68
C LEU A 24 -6.69 -11.49 12.33
N PHE A 25 -6.02 -12.36 11.58
CA PHE A 25 -6.56 -12.85 10.32
C PHE A 25 -7.82 -13.69 10.52
N ALA A 26 -7.81 -14.62 11.48
CA ALA A 26 -8.93 -15.49 11.80
C ALA A 26 -10.16 -14.69 12.26
N THR A 27 -9.98 -13.70 13.13
CA THR A 27 -11.08 -12.83 13.59
C THR A 27 -11.69 -12.02 12.45
N ARG A 28 -10.87 -11.49 11.54
CA ARG A 28 -11.36 -10.77 10.36
C ARG A 28 -12.12 -11.69 9.40
N LEU A 29 -11.61 -12.89 9.17
CA LEU A 29 -12.26 -13.87 8.30
C LEU A 29 -13.59 -14.36 8.88
N ALA A 30 -13.63 -14.62 10.20
CA ALA A 30 -14.85 -14.98 10.90
C ALA A 30 -15.92 -13.89 10.80
N SER A 31 -15.54 -12.62 11.02
CA SER A 31 -16.44 -11.47 10.84
C SER A 31 -16.96 -11.39 9.42
N PHE A 32 -16.08 -11.48 8.42
CA PHE A 32 -16.46 -11.42 7.01
C PHE A 32 -17.46 -12.54 6.63
N TYR A 33 -17.17 -13.77 7.04
CA TYR A 33 -18.05 -14.91 6.76
C TYR A 33 -19.40 -14.78 7.47
N THR A 34 -19.39 -14.29 8.71
CA THR A 34 -20.61 -14.01 9.47
C THR A 34 -21.46 -12.94 8.78
N ASP A 35 -20.84 -11.86 8.29
CA ASP A 35 -21.55 -10.82 7.53
C ASP A 35 -22.19 -11.40 6.26
N VAL A 36 -21.46 -12.22 5.50
CA VAL A 36 -21.98 -12.89 4.29
C VAL A 36 -23.21 -13.73 4.61
N LEU A 37 -23.12 -14.63 5.60
CA LEU A 37 -24.23 -15.48 6.00
C LEU A 37 -25.41 -14.68 6.54
N TRP A 38 -25.13 -13.60 7.28
CA TRP A 38 -26.17 -12.74 7.81
C TRP A 38 -26.95 -12.07 6.68
N PHE A 39 -26.27 -11.43 5.72
CA PHE A 39 -26.90 -10.80 4.56
C PHE A 39 -27.68 -11.80 3.70
N ASP A 40 -27.21 -13.03 3.60
CA ASP A 40 -27.91 -14.12 2.91
C ASP A 40 -29.18 -14.55 3.63
N SER A 41 -29.14 -14.67 4.96
CA SER A 41 -30.29 -15.08 5.77
C SER A 41 -31.49 -14.12 5.67
N ILE A 42 -31.25 -12.85 5.40
CA ILE A 42 -32.28 -11.82 5.23
C ILE A 42 -32.61 -11.53 3.76
N GLY A 43 -32.03 -12.26 2.80
CA GLY A 43 -32.27 -12.09 1.36
C GLY A 43 -31.63 -10.84 0.74
N PHE A 44 -30.68 -10.21 1.44
CA PHE A 44 -29.98 -8.98 1.01
C PHE A 44 -28.54 -9.24 0.53
N SER A 45 -28.20 -10.45 0.09
CA SER A 45 -26.85 -10.82 -0.39
C SER A 45 -26.34 -9.87 -1.48
N GLY A 46 -27.24 -9.37 -2.35
CA GLY A 46 -26.89 -8.40 -3.39
C GLY A 46 -26.41 -7.04 -2.84
N VAL A 47 -26.90 -6.60 -1.68
CA VAL A 47 -26.47 -5.35 -1.04
C VAL A 47 -25.04 -5.48 -0.51
N PHE A 48 -24.71 -6.61 0.10
CA PHE A 48 -23.36 -6.90 0.58
C PHE A 48 -22.32 -6.82 -0.55
N TRP A 49 -22.59 -7.52 -1.65
CA TRP A 49 -21.68 -7.52 -2.81
C TRP A 49 -21.57 -6.14 -3.46
N LYS A 50 -22.67 -5.38 -3.57
CA LYS A 50 -22.63 -3.98 -4.05
C LYS A 50 -21.80 -3.09 -3.13
N LEU A 51 -21.96 -3.21 -1.82
CA LEU A 51 -21.20 -2.45 -0.84
C LEU A 51 -19.70 -2.77 -0.92
N LEU A 52 -19.36 -4.06 -1.00
CA LEU A 52 -17.97 -4.52 -1.13
C LEU A 52 -17.35 -4.04 -2.45
N ALA A 53 -18.07 -4.18 -3.57
CA ALA A 53 -17.64 -3.69 -4.87
C ALA A 53 -17.41 -2.17 -4.86
N THR A 54 -18.32 -1.40 -4.26
CA THR A 54 -18.19 0.06 -4.16
C THR A 54 -16.94 0.45 -3.39
N ARG A 55 -16.68 -0.18 -2.23
CA ARG A 55 -15.47 0.05 -1.43
C ARG A 55 -14.21 -0.26 -2.21
N LEU A 56 -14.19 -1.40 -2.90
CA LEU A 56 -13.04 -1.83 -3.71
C LEU A 56 -12.79 -0.89 -4.89
N VAL A 57 -13.83 -0.52 -5.64
CA VAL A 57 -13.70 0.38 -6.80
C VAL A 57 -13.20 1.75 -6.35
N LEU A 58 -13.77 2.33 -5.30
CA LEU A 58 -13.33 3.63 -4.78
C LEU A 58 -11.86 3.58 -4.33
N GLY A 59 -11.47 2.53 -3.62
CA GLY A 59 -10.09 2.36 -3.18
C GLY A 59 -9.12 2.17 -4.34
N LEU A 60 -9.46 1.34 -5.31
CA LEU A 60 -8.63 1.09 -6.49
C LEU A 60 -8.49 2.33 -7.36
N VAL A 61 -9.59 3.03 -7.67
CA VAL A 61 -9.56 4.23 -8.50
C VAL A 61 -8.72 5.32 -7.84
N ALA A 62 -8.96 5.62 -6.56
CA ALA A 62 -8.18 6.63 -5.84
C ALA A 62 -6.70 6.23 -5.71
N GLY A 63 -6.43 4.97 -5.39
CA GLY A 63 -5.05 4.49 -5.23
C GLY A 63 -4.26 4.50 -6.54
N LEU A 64 -4.85 4.00 -7.63
CA LEU A 64 -4.23 4.03 -8.95
C LEU A 64 -4.00 5.45 -9.45
N LEU A 65 -4.98 6.35 -9.25
CA LEU A 65 -4.84 7.76 -9.59
C LEU A 65 -3.64 8.39 -8.88
N VAL A 66 -3.56 8.23 -7.56
CA VAL A 66 -2.47 8.81 -6.75
C VAL A 66 -1.13 8.19 -7.12
N THR A 67 -1.04 6.86 -7.27
CA THR A 67 0.19 6.21 -7.71
C THR A 67 0.62 6.70 -9.09
N ALA A 68 -0.29 6.82 -10.05
CA ALA A 68 0.01 7.31 -11.39
C ALA A 68 0.51 8.76 -11.37
N LEU A 69 -0.12 9.63 -10.59
CA LEU A 69 0.28 11.03 -10.45
C LEU A 69 1.68 11.15 -9.82
N VAL A 70 1.92 10.46 -8.70
CA VAL A 70 3.21 10.52 -7.99
C VAL A 70 4.32 9.88 -8.82
N ALA A 71 4.10 8.67 -9.36
CA ALA A 71 5.09 8.00 -10.19
C ALA A 71 5.37 8.80 -11.47
N GLY A 72 4.33 9.31 -12.12
CA GLY A 72 4.45 10.16 -13.30
C GLY A 72 5.29 11.40 -13.03
N ASN A 73 5.00 12.12 -11.94
CA ASN A 73 5.77 13.30 -11.54
C ASN A 73 7.24 12.98 -11.23
N MET A 74 7.50 11.92 -10.45
CA MET A 74 8.87 11.51 -10.11
C MET A 74 9.67 11.05 -11.33
N LEU A 75 9.05 10.28 -12.23
CA LEU A 75 9.69 9.83 -13.47
C LEU A 75 9.96 11.00 -14.42
N LEU A 76 9.05 11.97 -14.49
CA LEU A 76 9.23 13.18 -15.28
C LEU A 76 10.37 14.04 -14.72
N ALA A 77 10.39 14.27 -13.40
CA ALA A 77 11.47 15.00 -12.73
C ALA A 77 12.83 14.36 -13.00
N ARG A 78 12.91 13.03 -13.03
CA ARG A 78 14.14 12.30 -13.37
C ARG A 78 14.54 12.42 -14.83
N ARG A 79 13.58 12.48 -15.76
CA ARG A 79 13.87 12.69 -17.18
C ARG A 79 14.37 14.10 -17.45
N LEU A 80 13.89 15.08 -16.70
CA LEU A 80 14.26 16.49 -16.85
C LEU A 80 15.52 16.88 -16.06
N ALA A 81 16.00 16.02 -15.14
CA ALA A 81 17.19 16.28 -14.35
C ALA A 81 18.45 16.31 -15.23
N PRO A 82 19.25 17.40 -15.23
CA PRO A 82 20.49 17.50 -16.00
C PRO A 82 21.54 16.47 -15.54
N ALA A 83 22.08 15.69 -16.47
CA ALA A 83 23.01 14.60 -16.19
C ALA A 83 24.51 14.99 -16.25
N TYR A 84 24.85 16.23 -16.59
CA TYR A 84 26.23 16.60 -16.91
C TYR A 84 26.91 17.38 -15.79
N ARG A 85 27.88 16.72 -15.12
CA ARG A 85 28.95 17.38 -14.34
C ARG A 85 30.25 16.63 -14.63
N ILE A 86 31.30 17.36 -15.00
CA ILE A 86 32.64 16.81 -15.18
C ILE A 86 33.22 16.56 -13.77
N PRO A 87 33.45 15.30 -13.35
CA PRO A 87 33.91 15.03 -11.99
C PRO A 87 35.36 15.47 -11.81
N SER A 88 35.64 16.20 -10.73
CA SER A 88 37.02 16.42 -10.26
C SER A 88 37.60 15.12 -9.65
N PRO A 89 38.93 14.97 -9.53
CA PRO A 89 39.56 13.76 -8.99
C PRO A 89 39.09 13.36 -7.59
N GLN A 90 38.70 14.33 -6.74
CA GLN A 90 38.11 14.06 -5.42
C GLN A 90 36.66 13.54 -5.50
N GLU A 91 35.93 13.84 -6.58
CA GLU A 91 34.53 13.44 -6.78
C GLU A 91 34.37 12.03 -7.37
N ALA A 92 35.45 11.41 -7.85
CA ALA A 92 35.43 10.06 -8.43
C ALA A 92 34.93 8.98 -7.45
N VAL A 93 35.18 9.15 -6.14
CA VAL A 93 34.65 8.27 -5.10
C VAL A 93 33.14 8.42 -4.97
N VAL A 94 32.64 9.65 -4.96
CA VAL A 94 31.20 9.97 -4.85
C VAL A 94 30.43 9.47 -6.06
N GLU A 95 31.00 9.59 -7.26
CA GLU A 95 30.37 9.12 -8.50
C GLU A 95 30.26 7.59 -8.54
N ARG A 96 31.23 6.84 -7.98
CA ARG A 96 31.10 5.37 -7.82
C ARG A 96 29.92 4.97 -6.96
N TYR A 97 29.68 5.66 -5.83
CA TYR A 97 28.51 5.42 -4.99
C TYR A 97 27.21 5.78 -5.70
N ARG A 98 27.19 6.89 -6.45
CA ARG A 98 26.03 7.27 -7.26
C ARG A 98 25.70 6.18 -8.29
N GLN A 99 26.69 5.71 -9.05
CA GLN A 99 26.52 4.68 -10.06
C GLN A 99 26.01 3.36 -9.47
N ALA A 100 26.48 2.99 -8.28
CA ALA A 100 25.97 1.84 -7.55
C ALA A 100 24.49 1.98 -7.13
N LEU A 101 24.02 3.21 -6.88
CA LEU A 101 22.65 3.50 -6.46
C LEU A 101 21.67 3.70 -7.63
N LEU A 102 22.14 4.12 -8.81
CA LEU A 102 21.33 4.32 -10.02
C LEU A 102 20.30 3.21 -10.32
N PRO A 103 20.64 1.90 -10.24
CA PRO A 103 19.66 0.84 -10.52
C PRO A 103 18.50 0.80 -9.51
N TYR A 104 18.75 1.20 -8.26
CA TYR A 104 17.74 1.17 -7.18
C TYR A 104 16.82 2.39 -7.18
N VAL A 105 17.22 3.51 -7.81
CA VAL A 105 16.41 4.73 -7.78
C VAL A 105 15.03 4.53 -8.43
N ARG A 106 14.94 3.80 -9.56
CA ARG A 106 13.63 3.57 -10.22
C ARG A 106 12.66 2.75 -9.35
N PRO A 107 13.01 1.54 -8.87
CA PRO A 107 12.11 0.74 -8.06
C PRO A 107 11.76 1.42 -6.72
N VAL A 108 12.69 2.18 -6.11
CA VAL A 108 12.39 2.94 -4.88
C VAL A 108 11.32 4.00 -5.13
N LEU A 109 11.44 4.79 -6.20
CA LEU A 109 10.43 5.83 -6.51
C LEU A 109 9.07 5.22 -6.82
N LEU A 110 9.03 4.11 -7.57
CA LEU A 110 7.78 3.39 -7.81
C LEU A 110 7.20 2.82 -6.51
N GLY A 111 8.04 2.27 -5.63
CA GLY A 111 7.62 1.79 -4.32
C GLY A 111 7.01 2.89 -3.45
N VAL A 112 7.62 4.08 -3.45
CA VAL A 112 7.09 5.26 -2.77
C VAL A 112 5.74 5.68 -3.38
N ALA A 113 5.63 5.74 -4.70
CA ALA A 113 4.37 6.09 -5.38
C ALA A 113 3.24 5.08 -5.08
N VAL A 114 3.55 3.79 -5.05
CA VAL A 114 2.60 2.74 -4.66
C VAL A 114 2.19 2.90 -3.19
N LEU A 115 3.13 3.19 -2.29
CA LEU A 115 2.81 3.42 -0.88
C LEU A 115 1.81 4.58 -0.71
N PHE A 116 2.03 5.72 -1.36
CA PHE A 116 1.09 6.83 -1.33
C PHE A 116 -0.26 6.47 -1.94
N GLY A 117 -0.29 5.72 -3.04
CA GLY A 117 -1.53 5.23 -3.62
C GLY A 117 -2.29 4.28 -2.71
N LEU A 118 -1.62 3.36 -2.02
CA LEU A 118 -2.26 2.46 -1.06
C LEU A 118 -2.90 3.24 0.10
N ILE A 119 -2.21 4.25 0.63
CA ILE A 119 -2.75 5.11 1.69
C ILE A 119 -3.99 5.87 1.20
N ALA A 120 -3.93 6.46 0.00
CA ALA A 120 -5.05 7.18 -0.59
C ALA A 120 -6.24 6.24 -0.88
N GLY A 121 -5.98 5.06 -1.44
CA GLY A 121 -6.98 4.05 -1.75
C GLY A 121 -7.68 3.52 -0.50
N LEU A 122 -6.93 3.16 0.54
CA LEU A 122 -7.49 2.73 1.82
C LEU A 122 -8.34 3.84 2.46
N SER A 123 -7.88 5.08 2.39
CA SER A 123 -8.61 6.24 2.91
C SER A 123 -9.95 6.45 2.17
N MET A 124 -9.95 6.31 0.84
CA MET A 124 -11.15 6.49 0.02
C MET A 124 -12.13 5.31 0.14
N SER A 125 -11.61 4.09 0.26
CA SER A 125 -12.44 2.89 0.50
C SER A 125 -13.28 3.01 1.77
N GLY A 126 -12.82 3.75 2.78
CA GLY A 126 -13.57 4.04 4.01
C GLY A 126 -14.72 5.04 3.83
N ARG A 127 -14.68 5.86 2.77
CA ARG A 127 -15.66 6.95 2.50
C ARG A 127 -16.82 6.52 1.59
N TRP A 128 -17.06 5.22 1.49
CA TRP A 128 -18.11 4.67 0.63
C TRP A 128 -19.50 5.24 0.93
N SER A 129 -19.84 5.55 2.19
CA SER A 129 -21.18 6.06 2.51
C SER A 129 -21.38 7.48 1.95
N THR A 130 -20.38 8.34 2.09
CA THR A 130 -20.40 9.70 1.49
C THR A 130 -20.53 9.62 -0.03
N TYR A 131 -19.82 8.69 -0.67
CA TYR A 131 -19.94 8.48 -2.11
C TYR A 131 -21.34 7.99 -2.51
N LEU A 132 -21.90 7.01 -1.79
CA LEU A 132 -23.24 6.51 -2.09
C LEU A 132 -24.32 7.57 -1.85
N LEU A 133 -24.19 8.40 -0.82
CA LEU A 133 -25.09 9.53 -0.57
C LEU A 133 -25.02 10.55 -1.71
N TRP A 134 -23.82 10.88 -2.19
CA TRP A 134 -23.64 11.77 -3.34
C TRP A 134 -24.21 11.15 -4.63
N ALA A 135 -23.88 9.89 -4.91
CA ALA A 135 -24.27 9.21 -6.14
C ALA A 135 -25.78 8.93 -6.24
N ASN A 136 -26.47 8.87 -5.10
CA ASN A 136 -27.92 8.66 -5.02
C ASN A 136 -28.66 9.89 -4.48
N ALA A 137 -28.01 11.07 -4.42
CA ALA A 137 -28.69 12.30 -4.06
C ALA A 137 -29.75 12.60 -5.12
N GLN A 138 -31.03 12.52 -4.73
CA GLN A 138 -32.15 12.98 -5.54
C GLN A 138 -32.55 14.37 -5.00
N GLU A 139 -32.76 15.33 -5.90
CA GLU A 139 -33.29 16.66 -5.56
C GLU A 139 -34.69 16.58 -4.92
#